data_AF-A0A0E3L2D1-F1
#
_entry.id   AF-A0A0E3L2D1-F1
#
_cell.length_a   1.000
_cell.length_b   1.000
_cell.length_c   1.000
_cell.angle_alpha   90.00
_cell.angle_beta   90.00
_cell.angle_gamma   90.00
#
_symmetry.space_group_name_H-M   'P 1'
#
loop_
_entity.id
_entity.type
_entity.pdbx_description
1 polymer ?
#
loop_
_entity_poly.entity_id
_entity_poly.type
_entity_poly.pdbx_seq_one_letter_code
_entity_poly.pdbx_strand_id
1 'polypeptide(L)' 'MDEGLQSALEDQTRTGQPIKYTEKHTAEIIAQACTTPSDGRKRWTFVLPTEELKIKEGFEIINKESVRLILKKAKLNLG' A
#
# COMPACT_ATOMS: atom_id res chain seq x y z
N MET A 1 -29.71 23.36 26.52
CA MET A 1 -29.24 23.83 25.19
C MET A 1 -27.71 23.68 25.17
N ASP A 2 -27.21 22.51 25.58
CA ASP A 2 -25.86 22.35 26.16
C ASP A 2 -24.97 21.35 25.39
N GLU A 3 -25.52 20.65 24.39
CA GLU A 3 -24.79 19.61 23.66
C GLU A 3 -23.70 20.18 22.73
N GLY A 4 -23.88 21.41 22.23
CA GLY A 4 -22.91 22.05 21.32
C GLY A 4 -21.59 22.44 21.99
N LEU A 5 -21.61 22.78 23.28
CA LEU A 5 -20.40 23.19 24.02
C LEU A 5 -19.51 21.98 24.34
N GLN A 6 -20.11 20.88 24.77
CA GLN A 6 -19.39 19.61 25.03
C GLN A 6 -18.76 19.08 23.73
N SER A 7 -19.51 19.08 22.62
CA SER A 7 -18.99 18.62 21.32
C SER A 7 -17.88 19.50 20.73
N ALA A 8 -17.76 20.77 21.13
CA ALA A 8 -16.69 21.65 20.68
C ALA A 8 -15.42 21.54 21.55
N LEU A 9 -15.57 21.05 22.78
CA LEU A 9 -14.46 20.84 23.72
C LEU A 9 -13.75 19.50 23.49
N GLU A 10 -14.46 18.50 22.97
CA GLU A 10 -13.91 17.17 22.69
C GLU A 10 -13.53 17.01 21.20
N ASP A 11 -12.28 16.64 20.92
CA ASP A 11 -11.85 16.27 19.57
C ASP A 11 -12.51 14.94 19.18
N GLN A 12 -13.26 14.95 18.09
CA GLN A 12 -13.87 13.74 17.57
C GLN A 12 -12.80 12.75 17.11
N THR A 13 -13.08 11.45 17.23
CA THR A 13 -12.18 10.41 16.73
C THR A 13 -11.91 10.64 15.24
N ARG A 14 -10.65 10.91 14.89
CA ARG A 14 -10.24 11.07 13.51
C ARG A 14 -10.49 9.77 12.76
N THR A 15 -11.39 9.81 11.77
CA THR A 15 -11.81 8.64 10.99
C THR A 15 -10.73 8.10 10.04
N GLY A 16 -9.57 8.77 9.95
CA GLY A 16 -8.42 8.33 9.17
C GLY A 16 -8.71 8.18 7.67
N GLN A 17 -7.69 7.83 6.89
CA GLN A 17 -7.90 7.45 5.50
C GLN A 17 -8.37 5.99 5.44
N PRO A 18 -9.44 5.67 4.70
CA PRO A 18 -9.87 4.28 4.54
C PRO A 18 -8.77 3.42 3.92
N ILE A 19 -8.71 2.16 4.36
CA ILE A 19 -7.71 1.20 3.90
C ILE A 19 -7.96 0.92 2.41
N LYS A 20 -7.01 1.33 1.55
CA LYS A 20 -7.11 1.17 0.09
C LYS A 20 -6.82 -0.26 -0.39
N TYR A 21 -5.99 -0.99 0.34
CA TYR A 21 -5.55 -2.33 -0.03
C TYR A 21 -5.83 -3.29 1.11
N THR A 22 -6.60 -4.35 0.83
CA THR A 22 -6.85 -5.40 1.82
C THR A 22 -5.61 -6.26 2.05
N GLU A 23 -5.67 -7.14 3.05
CA GLU A 23 -4.60 -8.09 3.35
C GLU A 23 -4.27 -8.99 2.15
N LYS A 24 -5.28 -9.39 1.35
CA LYS A 24 -5.08 -10.14 0.11
C LYS A 24 -4.23 -9.37 -0.89
N HIS A 25 -4.56 -8.10 -1.13
CA HIS A 25 -3.78 -7.25 -2.04
C HIS A 25 -2.33 -7.10 -1.56
N THR A 26 -2.14 -6.97 -0.24
CA THR A 26 -0.81 -6.89 0.38
C THR A 26 -0.02 -8.17 0.14
N ALA A 27 -0.63 -9.33 0.34
CA ALA A 27 -0.01 -10.63 0.11
C ALA A 27 0.39 -10.83 -1.37
N GLU A 28 -0.45 -10.38 -2.31
CA GLU A 28 -0.14 -10.46 -3.75
C GLU A 28 1.04 -9.56 -4.14
N ILE A 29 1.13 -8.35 -3.59
CA ILE A 29 2.27 -7.45 -3.79
C ILE A 29 3.55 -8.07 -3.24
N ILE A 30 3.49 -8.66 -2.04
CA ILE A 30 4.61 -9.34 -1.41
C ILE A 30 5.05 -10.55 -2.24
N ALA A 31 4.11 -11.37 -2.68
CA ALA A 31 4.39 -12.53 -3.53
C ALA A 31 5.07 -12.11 -4.83
N GLN A 32 4.58 -11.05 -5.50
CA GLN A 32 5.22 -10.50 -6.70
C GLN A 32 6.64 -10.00 -6.42
N ALA A 33 6.88 -9.33 -5.29
CA ALA A 33 8.21 -8.84 -4.94
C ALA A 33 9.19 -9.96 -4.55
N CYS A 34 8.69 -11.11 -4.10
CA CYS A 34 9.49 -12.28 -3.74
C CYS A 34 9.82 -13.18 -4.93
N THR A 35 9.22 -12.98 -6.11
CA THR A 35 9.61 -13.73 -7.31
C THR A 35 10.92 -13.20 -7.90
N THR A 36 11.52 -13.97 -8.81
CA THR A 36 12.74 -13.55 -9.51
C THR A 36 12.40 -12.41 -10.48
N PRO A 37 13.09 -11.26 -10.44
CA PRO A 37 12.88 -10.21 -11.42
C PRO A 37 13.22 -10.78 -12.81
N SER A 38 12.25 -10.72 -13.72
CA SER A 38 12.51 -10.91 -15.14
C SER A 38 13.46 -9.81 -15.63
N ASP A 39 14.21 -10.06 -16.70
CA ASP A 39 15.18 -9.12 -17.32
C ASP A 39 16.64 -9.17 -16.79
N GLY A 40 17.08 -10.29 -16.19
CA GLY A 40 18.51 -10.49 -15.83
C GLY A 40 19.04 -9.52 -14.77
N ARG A 41 18.14 -8.85 -14.05
CA ARG A 41 18.49 -7.90 -12.99
C ARG A 41 18.83 -8.63 -11.70
N LYS A 42 19.86 -8.12 -11.01
CA LYS A 42 20.26 -8.64 -9.69
C LYS A 42 19.25 -8.30 -8.58
N ARG A 43 18.40 -7.28 -8.76
CA ARG A 43 17.43 -6.79 -7.76
C ARG A 43 16.22 -6.13 -8.42
N TRP A 44 15.09 -6.14 -7.71
CA TRP A 44 13.88 -5.42 -8.13
C TRP A 44 14.06 -3.90 -8.00
N THR A 45 13.93 -3.19 -9.11
CA THR A 45 13.66 -1.74 -9.06
C THR A 45 12.16 -1.55 -8.94
N PHE A 46 11.67 -0.74 -8.00
CA PHE A 46 10.23 -0.54 -7.71
C PHE A 46 9.33 -0.22 -8.93
N VAL A 47 9.90 0.23 -10.05
CA VAL A 47 9.17 0.57 -11.29
C VAL A 47 8.53 -0.67 -11.92
N LEU A 48 9.31 -1.73 -12.16
CA LEU A 48 8.82 -2.95 -12.82
C LEU A 48 7.67 -3.66 -12.09
N PRO A 49 7.77 -3.98 -10.78
CA PRO A 49 6.70 -4.71 -10.10
C PRO A 49 5.44 -3.85 -10.00
N THR A 50 5.56 -2.52 -10.00
CA THR A 50 4.39 -1.63 -10.05
C THR A 50 3.67 -1.73 -11.41
N GLU A 51 4.41 -1.80 -12.51
CA GLU A 51 3.82 -1.96 -13.85
C GLU A 51 3.16 -3.33 -14.02
N GLU A 52 3.80 -4.40 -13.55
CA GLU A 52 3.22 -5.75 -13.58
C GLU A 52 1.95 -5.85 -12.70
N LEU A 53 1.95 -5.19 -11.54
CA LEU A 53 0.78 -5.16 -10.66
C LEU A 53 -0.38 -4.42 -11.33
N LYS A 54 -0.16 -3.32 -12.05
CA LYS A 54 -1.24 -2.57 -12.74
C LYS A 54 -2.03 -3.39 -13.76
N ILE A 55 -1.45 -4.46 -14.29
CA ILE A 55 -2.10 -5.36 -15.25
C ILE A 55 -3.08 -6.31 -14.54
N LYS A 56 -2.92 -6.53 -13.23
CA LYS A 56 -3.79 -7.40 -12.44
C LYS A 56 -5.04 -6.66 -11.97
N GLU A 57 -6.18 -7.36 -11.96
CA GLU A 57 -7.43 -6.83 -11.40
C GLU A 57 -7.25 -6.37 -9.94
N GLY A 58 -7.78 -5.18 -9.61
CA GLY A 58 -7.69 -4.60 -8.26
C GLY A 58 -6.46 -3.72 -8.02
N PHE A 59 -5.56 -3.61 -8.99
CA PHE A 59 -4.32 -2.82 -8.87
C PHE A 59 -4.19 -1.73 -9.93
N GLU A 60 -5.23 -1.43 -10.70
CA GLU A 60 -5.21 -0.46 -11.81
C GLU A 60 -4.71 0.93 -11.39
N ILE A 61 -5.04 1.34 -10.16
CA ILE A 61 -4.66 2.63 -9.57
C ILE A 61 -3.41 2.56 -8.68
N ILE A 62 -2.70 1.43 -8.65
CA ILE A 62 -1.55 1.28 -7.77
C ILE A 62 -0.40 2.20 -8.18
N ASN A 63 0.15 2.89 -7.17
CA ASN A 63 1.32 3.75 -7.34
C ASN A 63 2.55 3.11 -6.67
N LYS A 64 3.73 3.47 -7.17
CA LYS A 64 5.04 3.07 -6.66
C LYS A 64 5.17 3.28 -5.15
N GLU A 65 4.69 4.42 -4.63
CA GLU A 65 4.76 4.68 -3.18
C GLU A 65 3.84 3.75 -2.37
N SER A 66 2.70 3.32 -2.91
CA SER A 66 1.85 2.30 -2.25
C SER A 66 2.58 0.97 -2.15
N VAL A 67 3.20 0.51 -3.25
CA VAL A 67 4.04 -0.70 -3.27
C VAL A 67 5.18 -0.58 -2.26
N ARG A 68 5.89 0.56 -2.25
CA ARG A 68 7.00 0.81 -1.31
C ARG A 68 6.56 0.78 0.15
N LEU A 69 5.43 1.41 0.50
CA LEU A 69 4.90 1.41 1.86
C LEU A 69 4.49 0.00 2.31
N ILE A 70 3.84 -0.76 1.42
CA ILE A 70 3.42 -2.14 1.68
C ILE A 70 4.62 -3.05 1.92
N LEU A 71 5.63 -2.98 1.05
CA LEU A 71 6.85 -3.77 1.19
C LEU A 71 7.67 -3.37 2.42
N LYS A 72 7.75 -2.06 2.72
CA LYS A 72 8.38 -1.56 3.96
C LYS A 72 7.68 -2.13 5.20
N LYS A 73 6.35 -2.16 5.22
CA LYS A 73 5.57 -2.77 6.32
C LYS A 73 5.84 -4.28 6.43
N ALA A 74 6.05 -4.94 5.30
CA ALA A 74 6.46 -6.35 5.23
C ALA A 74 7.96 -6.60 5.50
N LYS A 75 8.74 -5.57 5.86
CA LYS A 75 10.20 -5.62 6.05
C LYS A 75 11.00 -6.05 4.82
N LEU A 76 10.40 -5.99 3.63
CA LEU A 76 11.07 -6.23 2.36
C LEU A 76 11.68 -4.91 1.85
N ASN A 77 13.00 -4.83 1.89
CA ASN A 77 13.75 -3.70 1.34
C ASN A 77 14.30 -4.11 -0.03
N LEU A 78 13.66 -3.64 -1.10
CA LEU A 78 14.08 -4.00 -2.47
C LEU A 78 15.37 -3.29 -2.95
N GLY A 79 16.01 -2.49 -2.10
CA GLY A 79 17.28 -1.83 -2.39
C GLY A 79 17.10 -0.46 -3.03
#